data_AF-R3KSG6-F1
#
_entry.id   AF-R3KSG6-F1
#
_cell.length_a   1.000
_cell.length_b   1.000
_cell.length_c   1.000
_cell.angle_alpha   90.00
_cell.angle_beta   90.00
_cell.angle_gamma   90.00
#
_symmetry.space_group_name_H-M   'P 1'
#
loop_
_entity.id
_entity.type
_entity.pdbx_description
1 polymer ?
#
loop_
_entity_poly.entity_id
_entity_poly.type
_entity_poly.pdbx_seq_one_letter_code
_entity_poly.pdbx_strand_id
1 'polypeptide(L)'
;MDIEEKRALGNFLSTIISEESANQLVNLEGQKLKDVYYTLQEQMEYEGIAPEEPTVKSVINEIRELLEITPSADFGIEDYQDLIYQKVDMLSSILGIE
;
A
#
# COMPACT_ATOMS: atom_id res chain seq x y z
N MET A 1 -11.10 -3.53 3.92
CA MET A 1 -10.76 -4.53 2.92
C MET A 1 -11.89 -5.53 2.82
N ASP A 2 -12.55 -5.59 1.68
CA ASP A 2 -13.64 -6.51 1.41
C ASP A 2 -13.15 -7.94 1.11
N ILE A 3 -14.08 -8.86 0.83
CA ILE A 3 -13.78 -10.27 0.59
C ILE A 3 -13.05 -10.49 -0.75
N GLU A 4 -13.33 -9.66 -1.76
CA GLU A 4 -12.71 -9.78 -3.08
C GLU A 4 -11.27 -9.27 -3.04
N GLU A 5 -11.02 -8.16 -2.36
CA GLU A 5 -9.69 -7.63 -2.08
C GLU A 5 -8.84 -8.60 -1.25
N LYS A 6 -9.43 -9.18 -0.18
CA LYS A 6 -8.75 -10.22 0.63
C LYS A 6 -8.35 -11.42 -0.23
N ARG A 7 -9.24 -11.88 -1.12
CA ARG A 7 -8.97 -13.01 -2.00
C ARG A 7 -7.88 -12.68 -3.03
N ALA A 8 -7.93 -11.50 -3.64
CA ALA A 8 -6.92 -11.05 -4.59
C ALA A 8 -5.53 -10.96 -3.94
N LEU A 9 -5.46 -10.35 -2.76
CA LEU A 9 -4.22 -10.24 -1.98
C LEU A 9 -3.68 -11.62 -1.56
N GLY A 10 -4.55 -12.52 -1.09
CA GLY A 10 -4.15 -13.88 -0.70
C GLY A 10 -3.61 -14.70 -1.87
N ASN A 11 -4.23 -14.58 -3.05
CA ASN A 11 -3.74 -15.22 -4.27
C ASN A 11 -2.35 -14.70 -4.67
N PHE A 12 -2.15 -13.38 -4.62
CA PHE A 12 -0.85 -12.78 -4.91
C PHE A 12 0.22 -13.24 -3.92
N LEU A 13 -0.04 -13.15 -2.62
CA LEU A 13 0.91 -13.56 -1.59
C LEU A 13 1.29 -15.05 -1.70
N SER A 14 0.34 -15.92 -2.06
CA SER A 14 0.59 -17.37 -2.24
C SER A 14 1.55 -17.70 -3.40
N THR A 15 1.87 -16.72 -4.27
CA THR A 15 2.91 -16.88 -5.30
C THR A 15 4.33 -16.67 -4.73
N ILE A 16 4.44 -16.08 -3.54
CA ILE A 16 5.69 -15.67 -2.90
C ILE A 16 5.96 -16.53 -1.64
N ILE A 17 4.91 -16.79 -0.86
CA ILE A 17 4.95 -17.53 0.41
C ILE A 17 3.95 -18.68 0.40
N SER A 18 3.97 -19.53 1.44
CA SER A 18 2.99 -20.61 1.55
C SER A 18 1.56 -20.09 1.64
N GLU A 19 0.61 -20.85 1.10
CA GLU A 19 -0.82 -20.54 1.15
C GLU A 19 -1.33 -20.32 2.58
N GLU A 20 -0.82 -21.10 3.54
CA GLU A 20 -1.13 -20.93 4.96
C GLU A 20 -0.68 -19.56 5.47
N SER A 21 0.56 -19.16 5.20
CA SER A 21 1.08 -17.86 5.62
C SER A 21 0.39 -16.70 4.90
N ALA A 22 0.08 -16.85 3.61
CA ALA A 22 -0.70 -15.87 2.85
C ALA A 22 -2.09 -15.65 3.48
N ASN A 23 -2.80 -16.73 3.79
CA ASN A 23 -4.10 -16.64 4.45
C ASN A 23 -4.00 -16.02 5.85
N GLN A 24 -2.93 -16.27 6.60
CA GLN A 24 -2.71 -15.62 7.89
C GLN A 24 -2.48 -14.11 7.71
N LEU A 25 -1.60 -13.70 6.79
CA LEU A 25 -1.25 -12.29 6.54
C LEU A 25 -2.44 -11.45 6.11
N VAL A 26 -3.27 -11.95 5.19
CA VAL A 26 -4.46 -11.23 4.68
C VAL A 26 -5.50 -10.95 5.77
N ASN A 27 -5.49 -11.76 6.83
CA ASN A 27 -6.42 -11.64 7.95
C ASN A 27 -5.78 -10.97 9.18
N LEU A 28 -4.56 -10.44 9.07
CA LEU A 28 -3.97 -9.66 10.15
C LEU A 28 -4.62 -8.29 10.25
N GLU A 29 -4.97 -7.92 11.47
CA GLU A 29 -5.54 -6.62 11.80
C GLU A 29 -4.95 -6.11 13.12
N GLY A 30 -5.05 -4.80 13.35
CA GLY A 30 -4.62 -4.17 14.60
C GLY A 30 -3.12 -4.33 14.88
N GLN A 31 -2.76 -4.68 16.13
CA GLN A 31 -1.37 -4.74 16.57
C GLN A 31 -0.55 -5.80 15.83
N LYS A 32 -1.13 -6.96 15.52
CA LYS A 32 -0.40 -8.04 14.83
C LYS A 32 0.04 -7.63 13.42
N LEU A 33 -0.80 -6.86 12.71
CA LEU A 33 -0.45 -6.31 11.41
C LEU A 33 0.72 -5.33 11.52
N LYS A 34 0.70 -4.46 12.53
CA LYS A 34 1.81 -3.52 12.79
C LYS A 34 3.11 -4.24 13.12
N ASP A 35 3.05 -5.27 13.94
CA ASP A 35 4.24 -6.03 14.34
C ASP A 35 4.88 -6.69 13.11
N VAL A 36 4.08 -7.34 12.26
CA VAL A 36 4.58 -7.93 11.00
C VAL A 36 5.13 -6.88 10.06
N TYR A 37 4.48 -5.73 9.93
CA TYR A 37 4.98 -4.61 9.12
C TYR A 37 6.36 -4.14 9.60
N TYR A 38 6.54 -3.93 10.91
CA TYR A 38 7.83 -3.48 11.45
C TYR A 38 8.92 -4.53 11.31
N THR A 39 8.60 -5.81 11.52
CA THR A 39 9.56 -6.89 11.26
C THR A 39 9.97 -6.94 9.79
N LEU A 40 9.03 -6.76 8.86
CA LEU A 40 9.37 -6.69 7.43
C LEU A 40 10.26 -5.48 7.12
N GLN A 41 9.97 -4.31 7.70
CA GLN A 41 10.81 -3.13 7.55
C GLN A 41 12.23 -3.37 8.06
N GLU A 42 12.38 -3.93 9.26
CA GLU A 42 13.70 -4.26 9.84
C GLU A 42 14.49 -5.23 8.94
N GLN A 43 13.83 -6.25 8.37
CA GLN A 43 14.47 -7.17 7.44
C GLN A 43 14.85 -6.48 6.12
N MET A 44 14.00 -5.61 5.58
CA MET A 44 14.30 -4.86 4.37
C MET A 44 15.46 -3.87 4.57
N GLU A 45 15.55 -3.23 5.74
CA GLU A 45 16.69 -2.39 6.12
C GLU A 45 17.98 -3.21 6.22
N TYR A 46 17.93 -4.37 6.88
CA TYR A 46 19.09 -5.26 7.00
C TYR A 46 19.62 -5.73 5.64
N GLU A 47 18.72 -6.06 4.71
CA GLU A 47 19.05 -6.49 3.35
C GLU A 47 19.35 -5.31 2.40
N GLY A 48 19.24 -4.06 2.86
CA GLY A 48 19.49 -2.86 2.05
C GLY A 48 18.48 -2.64 0.92
N ILE A 49 17.28 -3.18 1.07
CA ILE A 49 16.16 -3.08 0.11
C ILE A 49 14.95 -2.34 0.69
N ALA A 50 15.13 -1.66 1.82
CA ALA A 50 14.10 -0.82 2.40
C ALA A 50 13.59 0.18 1.36
N PRO A 51 12.27 0.28 1.16
CA PRO A 51 11.72 1.31 0.28
C PRO A 51 12.18 2.67 0.80
N GLU A 52 12.70 3.51 -0.10
CA GLU A 52 13.10 4.88 0.26
C GLU A 52 11.90 5.61 0.87
N GLU A 53 12.15 6.42 1.90
CA GLU A 53 11.11 7.28 2.45
C GLU A 53 10.49 8.12 1.32
N PRO A 54 9.16 8.21 1.25
CA PRO A 54 8.51 8.99 0.21
C PRO A 54 8.97 10.44 0.28
N THR A 55 9.49 10.93 -0.85
CA THR A 55 9.91 12.33 -0.99
C THR A 55 8.77 13.15 -1.58
N VAL A 56 8.79 14.47 -1.38
CA VAL A 56 7.85 15.39 -2.04
C VAL A 56 7.77 15.12 -3.55
N LYS A 57 8.91 14.85 -4.19
CA LYS A 57 8.98 14.59 -5.63
C LYS A 57 8.33 13.26 -6.02
N SER A 58 8.55 12.19 -5.24
CA SER A 58 7.95 10.89 -5.55
C SER A 58 6.43 10.94 -5.40
N VAL A 59 5.93 11.56 -4.34
CA VAL A 59 4.47 11.69 -4.10
C VAL A 59 3.80 12.54 -5.19
N ILE A 60 4.43 13.64 -5.64
CA ILE A 60 3.91 14.46 -6.75
C ILE A 60 3.86 13.64 -8.05
N ASN A 61 4.87 12.81 -8.32
CA ASN A 61 4.88 11.96 -9.50
C ASN A 61 3.77 10.91 -9.44
N GLU A 62 3.56 10.28 -8.29
CA GLU A 62 2.47 9.32 -8.09
C GLU A 62 1.09 9.97 -8.28
N ILE A 63 0.87 11.20 -7.79
CA ILE A 63 -0.37 11.96 -8.05
C ILE A 63 -0.54 12.20 -9.56
N ARG A 64 0.53 12.58 -10.25
CA ARG A 64 0.48 12.81 -11.70
C ARG A 64 0.13 11.51 -12.45
N GLU A 65 0.73 10.40 -12.07
CA GLU A 65 0.43 9.09 -12.64
C GLU A 65 -1.04 8.71 -12.42
N LEU A 66 -1.58 8.91 -11.22
CA LEU A 66 -3.00 8.67 -10.92
C LEU A 66 -3.94 9.51 -11.79
N LEU A 67 -3.59 10.76 -12.10
CA LEU A 67 -4.37 11.64 -12.98
C LEU A 67 -4.33 11.23 -14.46
N GLU A 68 -3.34 10.44 -14.87
CA GLU A 68 -3.21 9.93 -16.24
C GLU A 68 -3.99 8.62 -16.45
N ILE A 69 -4.47 7.98 -15.38
CA ILE A 69 -5.22 6.72 -15.48
C ILE A 69 -6.66 7.00 -15.94
N THR A 70 -7.13 6.20 -16.90
CA THR A 70 -8.53 6.22 -17.33
C THR A 70 -9.34 5.27 -16.44
N PRO A 71 -10.44 5.73 -15.81
CA PRO A 71 -11.26 4.87 -14.98
C PRO A 71 -11.78 3.64 -15.70
N SER A 72 -11.83 2.51 -15.00
CA SER A 72 -12.28 1.22 -15.53
C SER A 72 -13.59 0.79 -14.87
N ALA A 73 -14.19 -0.30 -15.34
CA ALA A 73 -15.42 -0.84 -14.75
C ALA A 73 -15.19 -1.40 -13.33
N ASP A 74 -13.99 -1.88 -13.04
CA ASP A 74 -13.61 -2.50 -11.76
C ASP A 74 -12.94 -1.51 -10.80
N PHE A 75 -12.56 -0.33 -11.28
CA PHE A 75 -11.92 0.71 -10.49
C PHE A 75 -12.45 2.07 -10.94
N GLY A 76 -13.43 2.56 -10.17
CA GLY A 76 -14.27 3.69 -10.52
C GLY A 76 -13.61 5.03 -10.17
N ILE A 77 -14.26 6.11 -10.58
CA ILE A 77 -13.74 7.47 -10.36
C ILE A 77 -13.62 7.82 -8.86
N GLU A 78 -14.46 7.24 -8.01
CA GLU A 78 -14.43 7.44 -6.55
C GLU A 78 -13.18 6.79 -5.95
N ASP A 79 -12.79 5.60 -6.41
CA ASP A 79 -11.57 4.92 -5.94
C ASP A 79 -10.29 5.71 -6.30
N TYR A 80 -10.26 6.36 -7.47
CA TYR A 80 -9.16 7.27 -7.83
C TYR A 80 -9.15 8.53 -6.97
N GLN A 81 -10.31 9.08 -6.64
CA GLN A 81 -10.40 10.26 -5.78
C GLN A 81 -9.84 9.94 -4.38
N ASP A 82 -10.20 8.80 -3.82
CA ASP A 82 -9.70 8.34 -2.52
C ASP A 82 -8.18 8.15 -2.54
N LEU A 83 -7.62 7.55 -3.60
CA LEU A 83 -6.17 7.44 -3.77
C LEU A 83 -5.49 8.80 -3.87
N ILE A 84 -6.05 9.74 -4.64
CA ILE A 84 -5.50 11.10 -4.74
C ILE A 84 -5.52 11.79 -3.37
N TYR A 85 -6.60 11.67 -2.61
CA TYR A 85 -6.67 12.25 -1.25
C TYR A 85 -5.62 11.65 -0.32
N GLN A 86 -5.44 10.33 -0.32
CA GLN A 86 -4.38 9.69 0.47
C GLN A 86 -2.98 10.21 0.11
N LYS A 87 -2.71 10.44 -1.18
CA LYS A 87 -1.41 11.00 -1.62
C LYS A 87 -1.25 12.47 -1.25
N VAL A 88 -2.33 13.26 -1.27
CA VAL A 88 -2.32 14.65 -0.79
C VAL A 88 -2.11 14.73 0.72
N ASP A 89 -2.71 13.84 1.50
CA ASP A 89 -2.47 13.75 2.95
C ASP A 89 -1.01 13.36 3.27
N MET A 90 -0.46 12.41 2.50
CA MET A 90 0.95 12.04 2.59
C MET A 90 1.86 13.22 2.26
N LEU A 91 1.54 13.99 1.20
CA LEU A 91 2.29 15.19 0.82
C LEU A 91 2.24 16.25 1.91
N SER A 92 1.07 16.48 2.51
CA SER A 92 0.88 17.44 3.61
C SER A 92 1.70 17.04 4.84
N SER A 93 1.71 15.74 5.16
CA SER A 93 2.53 15.17 6.26
C SER A 93 4.04 15.39 6.02
N ILE A 94 4.52 15.14 4.80
CA ILE A 94 5.94 15.35 4.45
C ILE A 94 6.31 16.84 4.50
N LEU A 95 5.40 17.73 4.10
CA LEU A 95 5.61 19.18 4.12
C LEU A 95 5.41 19.81 5.50
N GLY A 96 4.90 19.07 6.49
CA GLY A 96 4.58 19.58 7.82
C GLY A 96 3.42 20.58 7.82
N ILE A 97 2.45 20.38 6.92
CA ILE A 97 1.25 21.22 6.79
C ILE A 97 0.08 20.42 7.39
N GLU A 98 -0.41 20.86 8.54
CA GLU A 98 -1.68 20.38 9.14
C GLU A 98 -2.87 21.22 8.68
#